data_AF-A0A952ZRS0-F1
#
_entry.id   AF-A0A952ZRS0-F1
#
_cell.length_a   1.000
_cell.length_b   1.000
_cell.length_c   1.000
_cell.angle_alpha   90.00
_cell.angle_beta   90.00
_cell.angle_gamma   90.00
#
_symmetry.space_group_name_H-M   'P 1'
#
loop_
_entity.id
_entity.type
_entity.pdbx_description
1 polymer ?
#
loop_
_entity_poly.entity_id
_entity_poly.type
_entity_poly.pdbx_seq_one_letter_code
_entity_poly.pdbx_strand_id
1 'polypeptide(L)'
;MNRLNYAVFGKRFQRHGVRLRVIPVIERSSTGRLHYHLVLQNPYPDTPELFERLIETEWRKTPFGYFETHVHQQIDHGWTDYISKTKTASDGIDWATYHWN
;
A
#
# COMPACT_ATOMS: atom_id res chain seq x y z
N MET A 1 -3.48 -1.01 -6.07
CA MET A 1 -4.08 -2.03 -5.19
C MET A 1 -4.77 -3.21 -5.89
N ASN A 2 -5.50 -3.04 -7.00
CA ASN A 2 -6.19 -4.18 -7.66
C ASN A 2 -5.28 -5.37 -8.00
N ARG A 3 -4.06 -5.09 -8.48
CA ARG A 3 -3.05 -6.12 -8.77
C ARG A 3 -2.66 -6.93 -7.52
N LEU A 4 -2.30 -6.22 -6.44
CA LEU A 4 -1.91 -6.84 -5.17
C LEU A 4 -3.09 -7.62 -4.55
N ASN A 5 -4.30 -7.06 -4.56
CA ASN A 5 -5.50 -7.77 -4.09
C ASN A 5 -5.76 -9.06 -4.87
N TYR A 6 -5.57 -9.04 -6.20
CA TYR A 6 -5.69 -10.24 -7.02
C TYR A 6 -4.56 -11.25 -6.75
N ALA A 7 -3.33 -10.79 -6.55
CA ALA A 7 -2.21 -11.66 -6.22
C ALA A 7 -2.40 -12.39 -4.87
N VAL A 8 -3.04 -11.73 -3.90
CA VAL A 8 -3.32 -12.31 -2.58
C VAL A 8 -4.58 -13.18 -2.57
N PHE A 9 -5.71 -12.71 -3.14
CA PHE A 9 -7.02 -13.37 -2.99
C PHE A 9 -7.55 -14.01 -4.28
N GLY A 10 -6.92 -13.78 -5.42
CA GLY A 10 -7.32 -14.29 -6.72
C GLY A 10 -8.78 -13.98 -7.05
N LYS A 11 -9.54 -15.02 -7.43
CA LYS A 11 -10.96 -14.92 -7.80
C LYS A 11 -11.84 -14.43 -6.65
N ARG A 12 -11.43 -14.56 -5.38
CA ARG A 12 -12.23 -14.05 -4.25
C ARG A 12 -12.30 -12.52 -4.23
N PHE A 13 -11.22 -11.85 -4.63
CA PHE A 13 -11.24 -10.40 -4.84
C PHE A 13 -12.24 -10.01 -5.94
N GLN A 14 -12.21 -10.71 -7.07
CA GLN A 14 -13.09 -10.40 -8.21
C GLN A 14 -14.57 -10.73 -7.96
N ARG A 15 -14.86 -11.88 -7.33
CA ARG A 15 -16.23 -12.39 -7.17
C ARG A 15 -16.91 -11.92 -5.91
N HIS A 16 -16.15 -11.75 -4.83
CA HIS A 16 -16.69 -11.48 -3.49
C HIS A 16 -16.19 -10.16 -2.90
N GLY A 17 -15.36 -9.41 -3.64
CA GLY A 17 -14.87 -8.11 -3.18
C GLY A 17 -13.92 -8.16 -2.00
N VAL A 18 -13.34 -9.33 -1.67
CA VAL A 18 -12.36 -9.47 -0.57
C VAL A 18 -11.12 -8.66 -0.90
N ARG A 19 -10.69 -7.78 0.02
CA ARG A 19 -9.57 -6.84 -0.17
C ARG A 19 -8.63 -6.86 1.03
N LEU A 20 -7.40 -6.44 0.80
CA LEU A 20 -6.44 -6.17 1.86
C LEU A 20 -6.95 -4.99 2.68
N ARG A 21 -6.84 -5.08 4.01
CA ARG A 21 -7.02 -3.90 4.85
C ARG A 21 -5.85 -2.96 4.63
N VAL A 22 -6.16 -1.73 4.25
CA VAL A 22 -5.20 -0.74 3.81
C VAL A 22 -5.59 0.66 4.27
N ILE A 23 -4.61 1.40 4.79
CA ILE A 23 -4.68 2.85 4.96
C ILE A 23 -3.71 3.46 3.93
N PRO A 24 -4.23 3.96 2.80
CA PRO A 24 -3.41 4.55 1.75
C PRO A 24 -3.30 6.07 1.90
N VAL A 25 -2.08 6.58 1.81
CA VAL A 25 -1.80 8.02 1.77
C VAL A 25 -1.01 8.34 0.51
N ILE A 26 -1.47 9.36 -0.22
CA ILE A 26 -0.76 9.93 -1.36
C ILE A 26 -0.09 11.20 -0.87
N GLU A 27 1.21 11.32 -1.14
CA GLU A 27 1.96 12.55 -0.92
C GLU A 27 2.65 12.98 -2.22
N ARG A 28 2.88 14.29 -2.37
CA ARG A 28 3.70 14.81 -3.46
C ARG A 28 5.05 15.28 -2.92
N SER A 29 6.14 14.75 -3.49
CA SER A 29 7.49 15.20 -3.17
C SER A 29 7.70 16.66 -3.58
N SER A 30 8.75 17.30 -3.05
CA SER A 30 9.17 18.64 -3.48
C SER A 30 9.51 18.73 -4.97
N THR A 31 9.88 17.61 -5.59
CA THR A 31 10.15 17.49 -7.04
C THR A 31 8.91 17.17 -7.87
N GLY A 32 7.74 17.08 -7.24
CA GLY A 32 6.47 16.79 -7.91
C GLY A 32 6.16 15.29 -8.09
N ARG A 33 7.05 14.38 -7.68
CA ARG A 33 6.85 12.93 -7.75
C ARG A 33 5.76 12.51 -6.74
N LEU A 34 4.83 11.66 -7.17
CA LEU A 34 3.85 11.07 -6.26
C LEU A 34 4.49 9.92 -5.47
N HIS A 35 4.31 9.97 -4.16
CA HIS A 35 4.65 8.91 -3.22
C HIS A 35 3.35 8.27 -2.74
N TYR A 36 3.34 6.94 -2.67
CA TYR A 36 2.17 6.20 -2.21
C TYR A 36 2.55 5.37 -0.99
N HIS A 37 2.18 5.90 0.18
CA HIS A 37 2.44 5.30 1.47
C HIS A 37 1.27 4.42 1.86
N LEU A 38 1.55 3.17 2.23
CA LEU A 38 0.53 2.18 2.57
C LEU A 38 0.83 1.59 3.94
N VAL A 39 -0.19 1.53 4.79
CA VAL A 39 -0.24 0.56 5.90
C VAL A 39 -1.12 -0.58 5.47
N LEU A 40 -0.57 -1.79 5.51
CA LEU A 40 -1.23 -3.01 5.05
C LEU A 40 -1.29 -4.03 6.19
N GLN A 41 -2.44 -4.66 6.38
CA GLN A 41 -2.49 -5.87 7.19
C GLN A 41 -1.88 -7.03 6.40
N ASN A 42 -0.86 -7.69 6.96
CA ASN A 42 -0.23 -8.85 6.33
C ASN A 42 -1.15 -10.09 6.40
N PRO A 43 -1.54 -10.68 5.25
CA PRO A 43 -2.34 -11.91 5.20
C PRO A 43 -1.52 -13.20 5.39
N TYR A 44 -0.20 -13.11 5.42
CA TYR A 44 0.74 -14.23 5.57
C TYR A 44 1.63 -14.04 6.82
N PRO A 45 1.08 -14.17 8.05
CA PRO A 45 1.83 -13.89 9.27
C PRO A 45 3.03 -14.81 9.47
N ASP A 46 2.95 -16.05 9.00
CA ASP A 46 4.03 -17.05 9.13
C ASP A 46 5.12 -16.90 8.06
N THR A 47 4.87 -16.10 7.00
CA THR A 47 5.79 -15.89 5.88
C THR A 47 5.70 -14.44 5.35
N PRO A 48 6.05 -13.43 6.16
CA PRO A 48 5.92 -12.02 5.78
C PRO A 48 6.71 -11.66 4.51
N GLU A 49 7.84 -12.33 4.25
CA GLU A 49 8.68 -12.13 3.06
C GLU A 49 7.96 -12.55 1.76
N LEU A 50 6.97 -13.45 1.85
CA LEU A 50 6.09 -13.72 0.72
C LEU A 50 5.27 -12.48 0.37
N PHE A 51 4.72 -11.81 1.38
CA PHE A 51 3.90 -10.63 1.15
C PHE A 51 4.73 -9.47 0.59
N GLU A 52 5.94 -9.25 1.10
CA GLU A 52 6.86 -8.24 0.60
C GLU A 52 7.18 -8.45 -0.88
N ARG A 53 7.54 -9.69 -1.26
CA ARG A 53 7.81 -10.02 -2.67
C ARG A 53 6.60 -9.78 -3.56
N LEU A 54 5.38 -10.05 -3.08
CA LEU A 54 4.15 -9.76 -3.82
C LEU A 54 3.94 -8.25 -3.99
N ILE A 55 4.18 -7.46 -2.93
CA ILE A 55 4.11 -5.99 -2.98
C ILE A 55 5.07 -5.47 -4.04
N GLU A 56 6.36 -5.83 -3.97
CA GLU A 56 7.38 -5.38 -4.92
C GLU A 56 7.06 -5.81 -6.36
N THR A 57 6.70 -7.08 -6.54
CA THR A 57 6.43 -7.66 -7.87
C THR A 57 5.21 -7.02 -8.52
N GLU A 58 4.13 -6.78 -7.77
CA GLU A 58 2.93 -6.18 -8.34
C GLU A 58 3.02 -4.66 -8.46
N TRP A 59 3.81 -3.99 -7.61
CA TRP A 59 4.06 -2.55 -7.71
C TRP A 59 4.85 -2.19 -8.95
N ARG A 60 5.93 -2.92 -9.26
CA ARG A 60 6.76 -2.74 -10.47
C ARG A 60 5.98 -2.89 -11.78
N LYS A 61 4.82 -3.54 -11.75
CA LYS A 61 3.92 -3.70 -12.91
C LYS A 61 2.97 -2.51 -13.09
N THR A 62 3.07 -1.48 -12.26
CA THR A 62 2.27 -0.26 -12.36
C THR A 62 3.09 0.89 -12.97
N PRO A 63 2.44 1.91 -13.58
CA PRO A 63 3.14 3.10 -14.07
C PRO A 63 3.89 3.91 -12.99
N PHE A 64 3.54 3.69 -11.72
CA PHE A 64 4.14 4.36 -10.56
C PHE A 64 5.19 3.47 -9.85
N GLY A 65 5.41 2.27 -10.38
CA GLY A 65 6.33 1.25 -9.89
C GLY A 65 7.79 1.57 -10.15
N TYR A 66 8.25 2.74 -9.69
CA TYR A 66 9.64 3.15 -9.76
C TYR A 66 10.54 2.17 -8.97
N PHE A 67 11.86 2.33 -9.09
CA PHE A 67 12.83 1.36 -8.56
C PHE A 67 13.01 1.39 -7.03
N GLU A 68 12.39 2.31 -6.31
CA GLU A 68 12.48 2.43 -4.84
C GLU A 68 11.14 2.03 -4.21
N THR A 69 11.11 0.85 -3.58
CA THR A 69 9.99 0.41 -2.73
C THR A 69 10.56 0.10 -1.36
N HIS A 70 10.05 0.77 -0.33
CA HIS A 70 10.47 0.53 1.05
C HIS A 70 9.33 -0.19 1.77
N VAL A 71 9.61 -1.40 2.25
CA VAL A 71 8.66 -2.20 3.04
C VAL A 71 9.25 -2.40 4.42
N HIS A 72 8.45 -2.10 5.44
CA HIS A 72 8.81 -2.29 6.84
C HIS A 72 7.75 -3.18 7.49
N GLN A 73 8.18 -4.31 8.06
CA GLN A 73 7.27 -5.27 8.69
C GLN A 73 6.78 -4.82 10.06
N GLN A 74 7.54 -3.96 10.74
CA GLN A 74 7.24 -3.45 12.07
C GLN A 74 6.81 -1.99 11.98
N ILE A 75 5.53 -1.77 12.28
CA ILE A 75 4.92 -0.44 12.32
C ILE A 75 4.82 -0.05 13.79
N ASP A 76 5.57 0.98 14.19
CA ASP A 76 5.41 1.63 15.48
C ASP A 76 4.57 2.92 15.34
N HIS A 77 4.40 3.66 16.44
CA HIS A 77 3.72 4.95 16.43
C HIS A 77 4.39 5.95 15.48
N GLY A 78 5.71 5.91 15.33
CA GLY A 78 6.47 6.78 14.44
C GLY A 78 6.16 6.55 12.96
N TRP A 79 5.81 5.32 12.57
CA TRP A 79 5.38 5.00 11.21
C TRP A 79 4.00 5.59 10.88
N THR A 80 3.07 5.56 11.85
CA THR A 80 1.75 6.20 11.68
C THR A 80 1.90 7.71 11.52
N ASP A 81 2.73 8.32 12.37
CA ASP A 81 3.04 9.75 12.26
C ASP A 81 3.79 10.08 10.97
N TYR A 82 4.56 9.15 10.40
CA TYR A 82 5.32 9.37 9.17
C TYR A 82 4.40 9.41 7.95
N ILE A 83 3.55 8.38 7.78
CA ILE A 83 2.67 8.27 6.60
C ILE A 83 1.53 9.28 6.62
N SER A 84 1.21 9.88 7.77
CA SER A 84 0.15 10.89 7.90
C SER A 84 0.67 12.32 7.87
N LYS A 85 1.93 12.57 7.46
CA LYS A 85 2.47 13.93 7.31
C LYS A 85 1.92 14.58 6.05
N THR A 86 0.64 14.91 6.07
CA THR A 86 0.06 15.81 5.08
C THR A 86 0.70 17.19 5.23
N LYS A 87 1.64 17.52 4.34
CA LYS A 87 2.38 18.79 4.36
C LYS A 87 1.80 19.80 3.38
N THR A 88 1.11 19.30 2.35
CA THR A 88 0.53 20.11 1.27
C THR A 88 -0.96 19.82 1.12
N ALA A 89 -1.69 20.75 0.51
CA ALA A 89 -3.13 20.57 0.23
C ALA A 89 -3.43 19.42 -0.75
N SER A 90 -2.41 18.91 -1.45
CA SER A 90 -2.53 17.75 -2.34
C SER A 90 -2.25 16.41 -1.65
N ASP A 91 -1.76 16.43 -0.41
CA ASP A 91 -1.51 15.21 0.35
C ASP A 91 -2.82 14.76 1.01
N GLY A 92 -3.08 13.46 1.03
CA GLY A 92 -4.29 12.98 1.65
C GLY A 92 -4.52 11.48 1.53
N ILE A 93 -5.54 11.04 2.27
CA ILE A 93 -6.01 9.66 2.24
C ILE A 93 -6.68 9.39 0.90
N ASP A 94 -6.29 8.31 0.24
CA ASP A 94 -6.97 7.79 -0.94
C ASP A 94 -8.22 7.00 -0.50
N TRP A 95 -9.32 7.73 -0.29
CA TRP A 95 -10.60 7.18 0.17
C TRP A 95 -11.19 6.13 -0.78
N ALA A 96 -10.86 6.16 -2.07
CA ALA A 96 -11.33 5.16 -3.03
C ALA A 96 -10.64 3.79 -2.84
N THR A 97 -9.41 3.81 -2.32
CA THR A 97 -8.63 2.61 -2.03
C THR A 97 -8.71 2.17 -0.56
N TYR A 98 -9.00 3.09 0.35
CA TYR A 98 -9.13 2.83 1.78
C TYR A 98 -10.09 1.65 2.07
N HIS A 99 -9.65 0.74 2.94
CA HIS A 99 -10.47 -0.40 3.37
C HIS A 99 -10.01 -0.89 4.75
N TRP A 100 -10.88 -0.91 5.75
CA TRP A 100 -10.51 -1.30 7.13
C TRP A 100 -11.56 -2.17 7.84
N ASN A 101 -12.65 -2.48 7.16
CA ASN A 101 -13.87 -3.10 7.65
C ASN A 101 -13.89 -4.61 7.40
#